data_AF-A0A7N2M6U7-F1
#
_entry.id   AF-A0A7N2M6U7-F1
#
_cell.length_a   1.000
_cell.length_b   1.000
_cell.length_c   1.000
_cell.angle_alpha   90.00
_cell.angle_beta   90.00
_cell.angle_gamma   90.00
#
_symmetry.space_group_name_H-M   'P 1'
#
loop_
_entity.id
_entity.type
_entity.pdbx_description
1 polymer ?
#
loop_
_entity_poly.entity_id
_entity_poly.type
_entity_poly.pdbx_seq_one_letter_code
_entity_poly.pdbx_strand_id
1 'polypeptide(L)'
;MFRTLRTTPTSTSDLSSLRPLGSSFHSRNKHRIVTAIPCVGFSRSRLSISCSVRFRPCIDIHKGKVKQIVGSTIQDLKEDGSAPVTNFESDKSAAEFANLYKEDGLTGGHVIMIGADPLSNSAAIEALHAYPGGLQIGGGINSDNSLSYIEEGASHVIVTSYVFKNGQMDLERLKDLVRVVGKQRLVLDLSCRKKEGKYAIVTDRWQKFTDVYLDGKILDFLAKYADEFLVHGVDVEGKKLGIDEELVALLGKHSPIPVTYAGGVTVMADLERIKVAGMGRVDVTVGSALDIFGGNMAYMDVVAWHSQQEAFTV
;
A
#
# COMPACT_ATOMS: atom_id res chain seq x y z
N MET A 1 -54.03 -8.55 31.98
CA MET A 1 -55.29 -8.29 31.26
C MET A 1 -55.24 -8.91 29.87
N PHE A 2 -56.37 -8.96 29.16
CA PHE A 2 -56.57 -9.43 27.77
C PHE A 2 -55.57 -8.80 26.75
N ARG A 3 -55.30 -9.30 25.54
CA ARG A 3 -55.88 -10.37 24.66
C ARG A 3 -54.76 -10.81 23.66
N THR A 4 -54.49 -12.08 23.30
CA THR A 4 -55.09 -12.89 22.17
C THR A 4 -55.29 -12.11 20.84
N LEU A 5 -54.90 -12.54 19.63
CA LEU A 5 -54.53 -13.84 18.97
C LEU A 5 -53.34 -13.65 17.96
N ARG A 6 -52.55 -14.65 17.52
CA ARG A 6 -52.71 -15.58 16.35
C ARG A 6 -53.42 -14.96 15.11
N THR A 7 -53.05 -15.19 13.85
CA THR A 7 -52.66 -16.44 13.14
C THR A 7 -51.89 -16.20 11.82
N THR A 8 -51.07 -17.16 11.36
CA THR A 8 -50.89 -17.47 9.92
C THR A 8 -51.87 -18.58 9.50
N PRO A 9 -52.23 -18.73 8.20
CA PRO A 9 -51.57 -19.77 7.40
C PRO A 9 -51.46 -19.49 5.88
N THR A 10 -50.88 -20.47 5.16
CA THR A 10 -50.70 -20.58 3.70
C THR A 10 -51.90 -21.15 2.94
N SER A 11 -52.03 -20.85 1.64
CA SER A 11 -52.24 -21.88 0.56
C SER A 11 -52.38 -21.27 -0.86
N THR A 12 -51.94 -22.05 -1.89
CA THR A 12 -52.43 -22.17 -3.30
C THR A 12 -52.81 -20.93 -4.15
N SER A 13 -52.56 -20.85 -5.47
CA SER A 13 -51.87 -21.71 -6.47
C SER A 13 -51.43 -20.79 -7.67
N ASP A 14 -51.30 -21.08 -8.97
CA ASP A 14 -51.61 -22.23 -9.87
C ASP A 14 -50.76 -22.17 -11.18
N LEU A 15 -51.11 -22.94 -12.23
CA LEU A 15 -50.37 -23.04 -13.51
C LEU A 15 -51.08 -22.47 -14.77
N SER A 16 -50.27 -22.23 -15.81
CA SER A 16 -50.63 -22.11 -17.24
C SER A 16 -51.26 -20.76 -17.70
N SER A 17 -51.32 -20.38 -18.99
CA SER A 17 -50.94 -21.08 -20.23
C SER A 17 -50.52 -20.15 -21.40
N LEU A 18 -49.78 -20.73 -22.36
CA LEU A 18 -49.77 -20.53 -23.83
C LEU A 18 -49.79 -19.15 -24.55
N ARG A 19 -48.83 -19.08 -25.50
CA ARG A 19 -48.65 -18.29 -26.75
C ARG A 19 -49.88 -18.28 -27.72
N PRO A 20 -49.78 -17.74 -28.97
CA PRO A 20 -49.34 -16.41 -29.48
C PRO A 20 -50.28 -15.82 -30.60
N LEU A 21 -50.00 -14.63 -31.14
CA LEU A 21 -50.36 -14.15 -32.51
C LEU A 21 -49.57 -12.85 -32.82
N GLY A 22 -49.32 -12.42 -34.08
CA GLY A 22 -49.51 -13.08 -35.37
C GLY A 22 -49.59 -12.07 -36.55
N SER A 23 -49.00 -12.40 -37.71
CA SER A 23 -48.90 -11.60 -38.98
C SER A 23 -48.04 -10.31 -38.90
N SER A 24 -47.22 -9.87 -39.88
CA SER A 24 -46.87 -10.20 -41.29
C SER A 24 -47.36 -9.16 -42.31
N PHE A 25 -46.45 -8.56 -43.11
CA PHE A 25 -46.32 -8.86 -44.55
C PHE A 25 -45.30 -7.98 -45.33
N HIS A 26 -44.60 -8.61 -46.30
CA HIS A 26 -43.92 -8.02 -47.48
C HIS A 26 -42.78 -6.97 -47.26
N SER A 27 -41.79 -6.78 -48.15
CA SER A 27 -41.18 -7.63 -49.19
C SER A 27 -39.94 -6.94 -49.79
N ARG A 28 -38.82 -7.66 -50.00
CA ARG A 28 -38.05 -7.73 -51.28
C ARG A 28 -36.66 -8.37 -51.12
N ASN A 29 -36.30 -9.21 -52.09
CA ASN A 29 -34.95 -9.77 -52.24
C ASN A 29 -33.89 -8.68 -52.53
N LYS A 30 -32.73 -8.78 -51.89
CA LYS A 30 -31.42 -8.51 -52.50
C LYS A 30 -30.39 -9.52 -51.98
N HIS A 31 -29.78 -10.30 -52.87
CA HIS A 31 -28.67 -11.16 -52.51
C HIS A 31 -27.43 -10.31 -52.14
N ARG A 32 -26.73 -10.70 -51.07
CA ARG A 32 -25.31 -10.36 -50.86
C ARG A 32 -24.59 -11.57 -50.30
N ILE A 33 -23.33 -11.72 -50.71
CA ILE A 33 -22.51 -12.91 -50.47
C ILE A 33 -22.06 -12.96 -49.01
N VAL A 34 -22.19 -14.12 -48.36
CA VAL A 34 -21.67 -14.35 -47.01
C VAL A 34 -20.20 -14.76 -47.09
N THR A 35 -19.30 -13.78 -47.06
CA THR A 35 -17.89 -14.02 -46.75
C THR A 35 -17.71 -14.08 -45.24
N ALA A 36 -17.35 -15.24 -44.69
CA ALA A 36 -17.02 -15.37 -43.28
C ALA A 36 -15.78 -14.54 -42.95
N ILE A 37 -15.91 -13.60 -42.00
CA ILE A 37 -14.79 -12.83 -41.47
C ILE A 37 -14.06 -13.71 -40.45
N PRO A 38 -12.73 -13.91 -40.53
CA PRO A 38 -11.99 -14.64 -39.51
C PRO A 38 -12.05 -13.91 -38.16
N CYS A 39 -12.09 -14.66 -37.06
CA CYS A 39 -11.95 -14.07 -35.73
C CYS A 39 -10.64 -13.29 -35.65
N VAL A 40 -10.73 -11.96 -35.50
CA VAL A 40 -9.56 -11.11 -35.23
C VAL A 40 -8.99 -11.56 -33.89
N GLY A 41 -7.79 -12.13 -33.91
CA GLY A 41 -7.17 -12.68 -32.71
C GLY A 41 -6.98 -11.60 -31.66
N PHE A 42 -7.15 -11.98 -30.38
CA PHE A 42 -6.76 -11.11 -29.27
C PHE A 42 -5.30 -10.71 -29.44
N SER A 43 -5.07 -9.44 -29.77
CA SER A 43 -3.74 -8.86 -29.71
C SER A 43 -3.28 -8.97 -28.27
N ARG A 44 -2.24 -9.79 -28.03
CA ARG A 44 -1.51 -9.73 -26.77
C ARG A 44 -0.86 -8.36 -26.71
N SER A 45 -1.48 -7.43 -26.00
CA SER A 45 -0.81 -6.22 -25.55
C SER A 45 0.48 -6.66 -24.88
N ARG A 46 1.61 -6.33 -25.52
CA ARG A 46 2.89 -6.36 -24.82
C ARG A 46 2.77 -5.29 -23.76
N LEU A 47 2.52 -5.69 -22.52
CA LEU A 47 2.75 -4.83 -21.37
C LEU A 47 4.19 -4.35 -21.49
N SER A 48 4.38 -3.08 -21.80
CA SER A 48 5.68 -2.43 -21.68
C SER A 48 6.04 -2.53 -20.20
N ILE A 49 7.05 -3.36 -19.89
CA ILE A 49 7.56 -3.46 -18.53
C ILE A 49 8.36 -2.19 -18.30
N SER A 50 7.64 -1.16 -17.84
CA SER A 50 8.21 0.09 -17.33
C SER A 50 9.07 -0.24 -16.12
N CYS A 51 10.37 -0.46 -16.34
CA CYS A 51 11.36 -0.68 -15.29
C CYS A 51 11.82 0.65 -14.67
N SER A 52 10.89 1.58 -14.43
CA SER A 52 11.14 2.84 -13.74
C SER A 52 10.90 2.67 -12.26
N VAL A 53 11.99 2.64 -11.48
CA VAL A 53 11.95 2.68 -10.03
C VAL A 53 11.65 4.10 -9.56
N ARG A 54 10.69 4.27 -8.65
CA ARG A 54 10.37 5.56 -8.04
C ARG A 54 11.00 5.74 -6.68
N PHE A 55 11.34 6.99 -6.38
CA PHE A 55 11.49 7.43 -5.00
C PHE A 55 10.10 7.72 -4.42
N ARG A 56 9.75 7.06 -3.31
CA ARG A 56 8.50 7.24 -2.58
C ARG A 56 8.85 7.90 -1.24
N PRO A 57 8.62 9.22 -1.07
CA PRO A 57 9.06 9.93 0.13
C PRO A 57 8.27 9.51 1.38
N CYS A 58 8.76 9.86 2.57
CA CYS A 58 8.10 9.55 3.84
C CYS A 58 7.89 10.77 4.74
N ILE A 59 6.91 10.66 5.65
CA ILE A 59 6.65 11.58 6.76
C ILE A 59 6.27 10.73 7.98
N ASP A 60 7.26 10.36 8.79
CA ASP A 60 7.03 9.61 10.03
C ASP A 60 6.68 10.57 11.17
N ILE A 61 5.49 10.43 11.75
CA ILE A 61 4.92 11.36 12.73
C ILE A 61 4.84 10.69 14.10
N HIS A 62 5.39 11.34 15.13
CA HIS A 62 5.26 10.90 16.52
C HIS A 62 5.01 12.10 17.44
N LYS A 63 3.90 12.06 18.19
CA LYS A 63 3.42 13.16 19.08
C LYS A 63 3.25 14.48 18.32
N GLY A 64 2.70 14.43 17.11
CA GLY A 64 2.47 15.60 16.24
C GLY A 64 3.72 16.25 15.63
N LYS A 65 4.88 15.59 15.73
CA LYS A 65 6.14 16.06 15.15
C LYS A 65 6.65 15.08 14.11
N VAL A 66 7.20 15.59 13.01
CA VAL A 66 7.92 14.77 12.02
C VAL A 66 9.25 14.36 12.63
N LYS A 67 9.52 13.06 12.69
CA LYS A 67 10.72 12.47 13.28
C LYS A 67 11.34 11.44 12.35
N GLN A 68 12.51 10.97 12.74
CA GLN A 68 13.09 9.72 12.26
C GLN A 68 13.51 8.90 13.47
N ILE A 69 13.02 7.66 13.55
CA ILE A 69 13.23 6.78 14.70
C ILE A 69 13.94 5.51 14.23
N VAL A 70 14.91 5.03 15.00
CA VAL A 70 15.50 3.70 14.80
C VAL A 70 14.45 2.68 15.22
N GLY A 71 13.62 2.22 14.29
CA GLY A 71 12.36 1.54 14.61
C GLY A 71 12.49 0.29 15.48
N SER A 72 13.65 -0.41 15.46
CA SER A 72 13.95 -1.52 16.37
C SER A 72 14.07 -1.12 17.86
N THR A 73 13.96 0.16 18.18
CA THR A 73 13.91 0.72 19.55
C THR A 73 12.51 1.14 19.98
N ILE A 74 11.51 1.02 19.09
CA ILE A 74 10.12 1.29 19.45
C ILE A 74 9.61 0.15 20.32
N GLN A 75 9.37 0.43 21.60
CA GLN A 75 8.80 -0.51 22.55
C GLN A 75 7.50 0.02 23.15
N ASP A 76 6.44 -0.78 23.09
CA ASP A 76 5.36 -0.70 24.07
C ASP A 76 5.76 -1.46 25.32
N LEU A 77 5.36 -0.93 26.48
CA LEU A 77 5.13 -1.71 27.71
C LEU A 77 6.31 -2.57 28.20
N LYS A 78 7.49 -1.95 28.33
CA LYS A 78 8.46 -2.32 29.37
C LYS A 78 8.59 -1.21 30.40
N GLU A 79 8.86 -1.62 31.64
CA GLU A 79 8.77 -0.77 32.83
C GLU A 79 9.93 0.24 32.98
N ASP A 80 10.88 0.28 32.04
CA ASP A 80 11.99 1.23 32.04
C ASP A 80 11.63 2.65 31.52
N GLY A 81 10.50 2.79 30.82
CA GLY A 81 10.03 4.09 30.30
C GLY A 81 10.95 4.75 29.27
N SER A 82 11.89 4.00 28.66
CA SER A 82 12.86 4.54 27.71
C SER A 82 12.19 5.08 26.44
N ALA A 83 12.59 6.29 26.02
CA ALA A 83 12.12 6.89 24.78
C ALA A 83 12.78 6.20 23.56
N PRO A 84 12.06 6.04 22.44
CA PRO A 84 12.63 5.45 21.23
C PRO A 84 13.77 6.32 20.68
N VAL A 85 14.83 5.66 20.19
CA VAL A 85 16.03 6.33 19.69
C VAL A 85 15.67 7.11 18.43
N THR A 86 15.71 8.44 18.57
CA THR A 86 15.31 9.39 17.54
C THR A 86 16.57 9.89 16.83
N ASN A 87 16.71 9.55 15.54
CA ASN A 87 17.78 10.03 14.66
C ASN A 87 17.64 11.53 14.37
N PHE A 88 16.40 12.02 14.25
CA PHE A 88 16.07 13.39 13.91
C PHE A 88 14.65 13.75 14.37
N GLU A 89 14.42 15.00 14.71
CA GLU A 89 13.12 15.60 14.98
C GLU A 89 13.09 16.97 14.28
N SER A 90 12.04 17.25 13.52
CA SER A 90 11.96 18.47 12.72
C SER A 90 11.24 19.60 13.44
N ASP A 91 11.73 20.82 13.24
CA ASP A 91 10.94 22.02 13.54
C ASP A 91 9.80 22.22 12.54
N LYS A 92 9.97 21.77 11.29
CA LYS A 92 8.96 21.83 10.23
C LYS A 92 7.73 20.98 10.53
N SER A 93 6.58 21.47 10.11
CA SER A 93 5.31 20.76 10.08
C SER A 93 5.30 19.64 9.02
N ALA A 94 4.39 18.67 9.20
CA ALA A 94 4.15 17.63 8.19
C ALA A 94 3.59 18.21 6.87
N ALA A 95 2.84 19.31 6.93
CA ALA A 95 2.39 20.05 5.75
C ALA A 95 3.54 20.67 4.93
N GLU A 96 4.63 21.10 5.55
CA GLU A 96 5.81 21.62 4.82
C GLU A 96 6.53 20.51 4.04
N PHE A 97 6.68 19.31 4.63
CA PHE A 97 7.22 18.15 3.90
C PHE A 97 6.29 17.72 2.76
N ALA A 98 4.98 17.69 2.99
CA ALA A 98 4.01 17.36 1.95
C ALA A 98 3.98 18.37 0.80
N ASN A 99 4.14 19.67 1.07
CA ASN A 99 4.26 20.68 0.02
C ASN A 99 5.60 20.58 -0.75
N LEU A 100 6.72 20.29 -0.07
CA LEU A 100 8.00 20.01 -0.76
C LEU A 100 7.85 18.85 -1.77
N TYR A 101 7.29 17.72 -1.31
CA TYR A 101 7.08 16.55 -2.17
C TYR A 101 6.11 16.81 -3.33
N LYS A 102 5.18 17.77 -3.16
CA LYS A 102 4.23 18.23 -4.19
C LYS A 102 4.86 19.17 -5.21
N GLU A 103 5.77 20.03 -4.77
CA GLU A 103 6.57 20.91 -5.65
C GLU A 103 7.51 20.08 -6.54
N ASP A 104 8.09 19.00 -5.99
CA ASP A 104 8.92 18.02 -6.72
C ASP A 104 8.11 16.89 -7.42
N GLY A 105 6.77 16.89 -7.32
CA GLY A 105 5.87 15.96 -8.03
C GLY A 105 5.86 14.49 -7.54
N LEU A 106 6.42 14.20 -6.36
CA LEU A 106 6.61 12.86 -5.82
C LEU A 106 5.31 12.25 -5.29
N THR A 107 4.84 11.13 -5.88
CA THR A 107 3.52 10.55 -5.56
C THR A 107 3.55 9.14 -4.96
N GLY A 108 2.59 8.87 -4.08
CA GLY A 108 2.47 7.65 -3.28
C GLY A 108 3.58 7.49 -2.23
N GLY A 109 4.18 8.60 -1.79
CA GLY A 109 4.92 8.61 -0.53
C GLY A 109 3.98 8.40 0.66
N HIS A 110 4.51 7.96 1.80
CA HIS A 110 3.70 7.59 2.98
C HIS A 110 3.84 8.56 4.15
N VAL A 111 2.72 8.80 4.82
CA VAL A 111 2.63 9.42 6.15
C VAL A 111 2.36 8.29 7.15
N ILE A 112 3.17 8.14 8.20
CA ILE A 112 3.02 7.06 9.18
C ILE A 112 2.89 7.65 10.58
N MET A 113 1.73 7.44 11.21
CA MET A 113 1.52 7.78 12.62
C MET A 113 2.14 6.69 13.52
N ILE A 114 3.27 7.00 14.15
CA ILE A 114 3.93 6.14 15.15
C ILE A 114 3.24 6.33 16.51
N GLY A 115 1.97 5.92 16.57
CA GLY A 115 1.09 6.11 17.71
C GLY A 115 -0.35 6.41 17.28
N ALA A 116 -1.26 6.50 18.26
CA ALA A 116 -2.66 6.86 18.05
C ALA A 116 -3.03 8.12 18.87
N ASP A 117 -2.09 9.06 18.99
CA ASP A 117 -2.30 10.31 19.73
C ASP A 117 -2.94 11.41 18.85
N PRO A 118 -3.77 12.31 19.41
CA PRO A 118 -4.46 13.33 18.61
C PRO A 118 -3.54 14.33 17.88
N LEU A 119 -2.33 14.57 18.38
CA LEU A 119 -1.40 15.50 17.73
C LEU A 119 -0.82 14.88 16.45
N SER A 120 -0.48 13.59 16.50
CA SER A 120 -0.05 12.84 15.31
C SER A 120 -1.17 12.71 14.27
N ASN A 121 -2.42 12.60 14.70
CA ASN A 121 -3.58 12.62 13.80
C ASN A 121 -3.77 14.00 13.12
N SER A 122 -3.68 15.11 13.87
CA SER A 122 -3.73 16.47 13.29
C SER A 122 -2.64 16.66 12.23
N ALA A 123 -1.38 16.40 12.60
CA ALA A 123 -0.24 16.56 11.70
C ALA A 123 -0.33 15.65 10.46
N ALA A 124 -0.92 14.45 10.58
CA ALA A 124 -1.19 13.60 9.43
C ALA A 124 -2.23 14.22 8.49
N ILE A 125 -3.35 14.72 9.00
CA ILE A 125 -4.39 15.38 8.20
C ILE A 125 -3.85 16.65 7.52
N GLU A 126 -3.04 17.44 8.22
CA GLU A 126 -2.35 18.61 7.67
C GLU A 126 -1.46 18.27 6.45
N ALA A 127 -0.79 17.12 6.46
CA ALA A 127 -0.01 16.63 5.31
C ALA A 127 -0.90 16.18 4.13
N LEU A 128 -2.03 15.53 4.42
CA LEU A 128 -3.00 15.12 3.39
C LEU A 128 -3.68 16.34 2.74
N HIS A 129 -4.03 17.36 3.52
CA HIS A 129 -4.57 18.64 3.03
C HIS A 129 -3.56 19.44 2.20
N ALA A 130 -2.28 19.37 2.56
CA ALA A 130 -1.20 19.98 1.78
C ALA A 130 -1.05 19.31 0.41
N TYR A 131 -1.12 17.97 0.33
CA TYR A 131 -1.01 17.22 -0.93
C TYR A 131 -2.15 16.19 -1.16
N PRO A 132 -3.37 16.65 -1.47
CA PRO A 132 -4.51 15.75 -1.68
C PRO A 132 -4.28 14.83 -2.88
N GLY A 133 -4.45 13.53 -2.67
CA GLY A 133 -4.17 12.48 -3.66
C GLY A 133 -2.68 12.18 -3.90
N GLY A 134 -1.76 12.92 -3.27
CA GLY A 134 -0.31 12.71 -3.44
C GLY A 134 0.27 11.66 -2.49
N LEU A 135 -0.27 11.55 -1.27
CA LEU A 135 0.30 10.73 -0.19
C LEU A 135 -0.61 9.55 0.22
N GLN A 136 0.00 8.55 0.87
CA GLN A 136 -0.64 7.40 1.51
C GLN A 136 -0.59 7.57 3.04
N ILE A 137 -1.49 6.96 3.81
CA ILE A 137 -1.57 7.14 5.28
C ILE A 137 -1.61 5.83 6.05
N GLY A 138 -0.73 5.67 7.04
CA GLY A 138 -0.65 4.50 7.91
C GLY A 138 -0.55 4.84 9.40
N GLY A 139 -0.66 3.80 10.23
CA GLY A 139 -0.70 3.90 11.69
C GLY A 139 -2.14 3.92 12.22
N GLY A 140 -2.51 2.92 13.03
CA GLY A 140 -3.84 2.82 13.65
C GLY A 140 -5.03 2.59 12.70
N ILE A 141 -4.80 2.44 11.39
CA ILE A 141 -5.87 2.27 10.40
C ILE A 141 -6.63 0.95 10.59
N ASN A 142 -7.95 1.02 10.44
CA ASN A 142 -8.90 -0.08 10.57
C ASN A 142 -10.16 0.17 9.71
N SER A 143 -11.11 -0.76 9.76
CA SER A 143 -12.42 -0.65 9.06
C SER A 143 -13.16 0.66 9.33
N ASP A 144 -13.04 1.21 10.53
CA ASP A 144 -13.96 2.22 11.07
C ASP A 144 -13.44 3.65 10.83
N ASN A 145 -12.12 3.81 10.60
CA ASN A 145 -11.47 5.09 10.30
C ASN A 145 -10.82 5.18 8.90
N SER A 146 -10.73 4.07 8.16
CA SER A 146 -10.04 4.06 6.85
C SER A 146 -10.68 4.98 5.82
N LEU A 147 -12.01 5.06 5.76
CA LEU A 147 -12.70 5.92 4.77
C LEU A 147 -12.49 7.41 5.04
N SER A 148 -12.53 7.86 6.30
CA SER A 148 -12.39 9.29 6.60
C SER A 148 -11.03 9.83 6.18
N TYR A 149 -9.93 9.08 6.31
CA TYR A 149 -8.64 9.55 5.80
C TYR A 149 -8.56 9.66 4.27
N ILE A 150 -9.33 8.85 3.52
CA ILE A 150 -9.48 9.00 2.07
C ILE A 150 -10.27 10.28 1.74
N GLU A 151 -11.27 10.63 2.56
CA GLU A 151 -12.04 11.88 2.44
C GLU A 151 -11.20 13.11 2.81
N GLU A 152 -10.30 13.01 3.79
CA GLU A 152 -9.26 14.01 4.11
C GLU A 152 -8.13 14.09 3.05
N GLY A 153 -8.21 13.31 1.96
CA GLY A 153 -7.33 13.45 0.80
C GLY A 153 -6.19 12.42 0.69
N ALA A 154 -6.15 11.36 1.49
CA ALA A 154 -5.22 10.26 1.23
C ALA A 154 -5.55 9.52 -0.07
N SER A 155 -4.52 9.24 -0.88
CA SER A 155 -4.65 8.39 -2.06
C SER A 155 -4.99 6.94 -1.69
N HIS A 156 -4.32 6.43 -0.65
CA HIS A 156 -4.45 5.08 -0.13
C HIS A 156 -4.32 5.08 1.39
N VAL A 157 -4.92 4.08 2.03
CA VAL A 157 -4.61 3.72 3.41
C VAL A 157 -3.63 2.55 3.46
N ILE A 158 -2.70 2.59 4.41
CA ILE A 158 -1.68 1.55 4.68
C ILE A 158 -2.10 0.79 5.93
N VAL A 159 -2.17 -0.53 5.84
CA VAL A 159 -2.61 -1.38 6.95
C VAL A 159 -1.61 -2.49 7.27
N THR A 160 -1.26 -2.58 8.57
CA THR A 160 -0.37 -3.59 9.15
C THR A 160 -1.13 -4.42 10.20
N SER A 161 -1.02 -4.10 11.49
CA SER A 161 -1.45 -4.93 12.62
C SER A 161 -2.96 -5.15 12.73
N TYR A 162 -3.81 -4.34 12.08
CA TYR A 162 -5.25 -4.60 12.08
C TYR A 162 -5.59 -5.92 11.39
N VAL A 163 -4.94 -6.26 10.27
CA VAL A 163 -5.16 -7.53 9.54
C VAL A 163 -4.28 -8.70 10.02
N PHE A 164 -3.51 -8.52 11.09
CA PHE A 164 -2.69 -9.57 11.70
C PHE A 164 -2.99 -9.70 13.20
N LYS A 165 -3.69 -10.77 13.58
CA LYS A 165 -4.12 -11.03 14.96
C LYS A 165 -3.39 -12.25 15.49
N ASN A 166 -2.74 -12.12 16.64
CA ASN A 166 -2.02 -13.22 17.31
C ASN A 166 -0.96 -13.94 16.45
N GLY A 167 -0.32 -13.24 15.51
CA GLY A 167 0.65 -13.82 14.60
C GLY A 167 0.05 -14.48 13.36
N GLN A 168 -1.26 -14.37 13.14
CA GLN A 168 -1.98 -14.95 12.01
C GLN A 168 -2.77 -13.87 11.25
N MET A 169 -2.94 -14.04 9.94
CA MET A 169 -3.69 -13.10 9.12
C MET A 169 -5.20 -13.24 9.35
N ASP A 170 -5.86 -12.14 9.72
CA ASP A 170 -7.31 -12.04 9.85
C ASP A 170 -7.93 -11.67 8.49
N LEU A 171 -8.30 -12.72 7.73
CA LEU A 171 -8.75 -12.57 6.35
C LEU A 171 -10.13 -11.89 6.24
N GLU A 172 -10.99 -11.97 7.24
CA GLU A 172 -12.28 -11.25 7.20
C GLU A 172 -12.07 -9.75 7.41
N ARG A 173 -11.20 -9.34 8.35
CA ARG A 173 -10.76 -7.94 8.48
C ARG A 173 -10.17 -7.37 7.19
N LEU A 174 -9.37 -8.16 6.47
CA LEU A 174 -8.81 -7.76 5.18
C LEU A 174 -9.91 -7.59 4.12
N LYS A 175 -10.88 -8.51 4.05
CA LYS A 175 -12.05 -8.37 3.16
C LYS A 175 -12.91 -7.16 3.52
N ASP A 176 -13.09 -6.86 4.81
CA ASP A 176 -13.90 -5.73 5.26
C ASP A 176 -13.26 -4.39 4.91
N LEU A 177 -11.94 -4.24 5.06
CA LEU A 177 -11.22 -3.08 4.51
C LEU A 177 -11.42 -2.94 2.99
N VAL A 178 -11.30 -4.04 2.23
CA VAL A 178 -11.53 -4.03 0.78
C VAL A 178 -12.98 -3.69 0.41
N ARG A 179 -13.96 -4.01 1.26
CA ARG A 179 -15.38 -3.59 1.11
C ARG A 179 -15.57 -2.08 1.39
N VAL A 180 -14.81 -1.50 2.32
CA VAL A 180 -14.94 -0.10 2.74
C VAL A 180 -14.23 0.87 1.80
N VAL A 181 -12.91 0.74 1.61
CA VAL A 181 -12.12 1.70 0.79
C VAL A 181 -11.99 1.30 -0.68
N GLY A 182 -12.18 0.01 -0.98
CA GLY A 182 -11.83 -0.62 -2.26
C GLY A 182 -10.36 -1.04 -2.31
N LYS A 183 -10.06 -2.15 -3.03
CA LYS A 183 -8.70 -2.65 -3.25
C LYS A 183 -7.74 -1.53 -3.68
N GLN A 184 -8.20 -0.71 -4.63
CA GLN A 184 -7.46 0.32 -5.35
C GLN A 184 -7.04 1.52 -4.48
N ARG A 185 -7.32 1.47 -3.17
CA ARG A 185 -6.90 2.46 -2.16
C ARG A 185 -6.40 1.80 -0.87
N LEU A 186 -6.03 0.52 -0.94
CA LEU A 186 -5.48 -0.26 0.17
C LEU A 186 -4.05 -0.70 -0.16
N VAL A 187 -3.11 -0.30 0.69
CA VAL A 187 -1.72 -0.76 0.71
C VAL A 187 -1.54 -1.68 1.92
N LEU A 188 -0.84 -2.79 1.73
CA LEU A 188 -0.44 -3.65 2.85
C LEU A 188 1.03 -3.42 3.18
N ASP A 189 1.29 -3.04 4.43
CA ASP A 189 2.64 -3.07 5.01
C ASP A 189 2.95 -4.49 5.45
N LEU A 190 3.99 -5.07 4.86
CA LEU A 190 4.48 -6.43 5.09
C LEU A 190 5.87 -6.41 5.73
N SER A 191 6.07 -5.52 6.71
CA SER A 191 7.26 -5.43 7.57
C SER A 191 7.88 -6.79 7.88
N CYS A 192 9.15 -7.00 7.50
CA CYS A 192 9.77 -8.31 7.47
C CYS A 192 11.10 -8.40 8.24
N ARG A 193 11.33 -9.56 8.87
CA ARG A 193 12.59 -9.93 9.53
C ARG A 193 13.08 -11.28 9.10
N LYS A 194 14.40 -11.48 9.11
CA LYS A 194 15.02 -12.73 8.66
C LYS A 194 15.05 -13.75 9.81
N LYS A 195 14.35 -14.87 9.62
CA LYS A 195 14.26 -15.99 10.57
C LYS A 195 14.52 -17.30 9.83
N GLU A 196 15.50 -18.07 10.28
CA GLU A 196 15.81 -19.42 9.72
C GLU A 196 16.01 -19.42 8.18
N GLY A 197 16.64 -18.35 7.65
CA GLY A 197 16.90 -18.18 6.22
C GLY A 197 15.69 -17.72 5.39
N LYS A 198 14.56 -17.40 6.01
CA LYS A 198 13.35 -16.88 5.36
C LYS A 198 12.96 -15.52 5.92
N TYR A 199 12.18 -14.75 5.16
CA TYR A 199 11.56 -13.53 5.66
C TYR A 199 10.20 -13.86 6.26
N ALA A 200 10.02 -13.54 7.53
CA ALA A 200 8.75 -13.65 8.25
C ALA A 200 8.16 -12.25 8.44
N ILE A 201 6.86 -12.09 8.23
CA ILE A 201 6.18 -10.82 8.52
C ILE A 201 6.13 -10.64 10.04
N VAL A 202 6.38 -9.42 10.50
CA VAL A 202 6.43 -9.04 11.93
C VAL A 202 5.52 -7.86 12.23
N THR A 203 4.78 -7.95 13.34
CA THR A 203 3.80 -6.94 13.75
C THR A 203 4.11 -6.35 15.13
N ASP A 204 3.22 -5.47 15.59
CA ASP A 204 3.24 -4.86 16.93
C ASP A 204 4.49 -3.98 17.16
N ARG A 205 4.90 -3.25 16.11
CA ARG A 205 6.23 -2.62 15.89
C ARG A 205 7.37 -3.64 15.90
N TRP A 206 7.20 -4.63 15.04
CA TRP A 206 8.18 -5.66 14.68
C TRP A 206 8.65 -6.59 15.81
N GLN A 207 7.97 -6.55 16.95
CA GLN A 207 8.25 -7.39 18.11
C GLN A 207 7.69 -8.81 17.94
N LYS A 208 6.59 -8.96 17.20
CA LYS A 208 5.83 -10.21 17.11
C LYS A 208 5.98 -10.84 15.73
N PHE A 209 6.65 -11.99 15.67
CA PHE A 209 6.67 -12.81 14.47
C PHE A 209 5.27 -13.38 14.17
N THR A 210 4.91 -13.37 12.90
CA THR A 210 3.75 -14.10 12.37
C THR A 210 4.16 -15.48 11.86
N ASP A 211 3.17 -16.36 11.65
CA ASP A 211 3.32 -17.62 10.92
C ASP A 211 3.38 -17.40 9.38
N VAL A 212 3.32 -16.14 8.91
CA VAL A 212 3.28 -15.78 7.48
C VAL A 212 4.68 -15.40 7.01
N TYR A 213 5.23 -16.23 6.11
CA TYR A 213 6.53 -16.03 5.49
C TYR A 213 6.36 -15.44 4.09
N LEU A 214 7.21 -14.48 3.72
CA LEU A 214 7.12 -13.79 2.45
C LEU A 214 7.68 -14.68 1.33
N ASP A 215 6.79 -15.13 0.43
CA ASP A 215 7.13 -15.81 -0.82
C ASP A 215 6.16 -15.39 -1.95
N GLY A 216 6.40 -15.86 -3.17
CA GLY A 216 5.55 -15.53 -4.31
C GLY A 216 4.09 -15.98 -4.18
N LYS A 217 3.79 -17.07 -3.44
CA LYS A 217 2.40 -17.52 -3.24
C LYS A 217 1.65 -16.62 -2.26
N ILE A 218 2.35 -16.13 -1.23
CA ILE A 218 1.81 -15.15 -0.30
C ILE A 218 1.62 -13.79 -0.97
N LEU A 219 2.59 -13.34 -1.78
CA LEU A 219 2.45 -12.11 -2.58
C LEU A 219 1.28 -12.22 -3.59
N ASP A 220 1.18 -13.31 -4.35
CA ASP A 220 0.05 -13.61 -5.26
C ASP A 220 -1.30 -13.74 -4.53
N PHE A 221 -1.30 -14.12 -3.24
CA PHE A 221 -2.52 -14.15 -2.44
C PHE A 221 -2.93 -12.75 -1.98
N LEU A 222 -2.01 -12.01 -1.36
CA LEU A 222 -2.27 -10.68 -0.78
C LEU A 222 -2.59 -9.63 -1.86
N ALA A 223 -1.99 -9.75 -3.05
CA ALA A 223 -2.24 -8.87 -4.18
C ALA A 223 -3.66 -8.97 -4.79
N LYS A 224 -4.50 -9.88 -4.27
CA LYS A 224 -5.95 -9.92 -4.57
C LYS A 224 -6.73 -8.87 -3.76
N TYR A 225 -6.11 -8.32 -2.71
CA TYR A 225 -6.75 -7.44 -1.72
C TYR A 225 -6.12 -6.04 -1.65
N ALA A 226 -4.83 -5.87 -1.97
CA ALA A 226 -4.13 -4.58 -1.97
C ALA A 226 -3.69 -4.14 -3.37
N ASP A 227 -3.64 -2.83 -3.63
CA ASP A 227 -3.13 -2.27 -4.88
C ASP A 227 -1.60 -2.16 -4.92
N GLU A 228 -0.97 -1.82 -3.80
CA GLU A 228 0.49 -1.83 -3.62
C GLU A 228 0.91 -2.55 -2.32
N PHE A 229 2.20 -2.89 -2.23
CA PHE A 229 2.85 -3.32 -0.99
C PHE A 229 3.86 -2.28 -0.49
N LEU A 230 3.94 -2.11 0.83
CA LEU A 230 5.06 -1.44 1.51
C LEU A 230 5.83 -2.50 2.31
N VAL A 231 7.16 -2.57 2.17
CA VAL A 231 7.96 -3.65 2.77
C VAL A 231 9.16 -3.09 3.51
N HIS A 232 9.03 -3.05 4.83
CA HIS A 232 10.05 -2.61 5.77
C HIS A 232 11.12 -3.69 6.01
N GLY A 233 12.37 -3.37 5.70
CA GLY A 233 13.56 -4.18 5.96
C GLY A 233 14.06 -3.99 7.39
N VAL A 234 13.27 -4.43 8.37
CA VAL A 234 13.40 -4.12 9.80
C VAL A 234 14.80 -4.32 10.39
N ASP A 235 15.51 -5.38 9.97
CA ASP A 235 16.83 -5.68 10.51
C ASP A 235 17.91 -4.66 10.08
N VAL A 236 17.66 -3.81 9.06
CA VAL A 236 18.53 -2.68 8.63
C VAL A 236 17.89 -1.28 8.77
N GLU A 237 16.59 -1.19 9.05
CA GLU A 237 15.84 0.06 9.02
C GLU A 237 16.24 1.07 10.11
N GLY A 238 16.35 2.35 9.72
CA GLY A 238 16.78 3.46 10.59
C GLY A 238 18.26 3.41 11.02
N LYS A 239 18.98 2.30 10.78
CA LYS A 239 20.34 2.05 11.30
C LYS A 239 21.48 2.59 10.42
N LYS A 240 21.19 2.95 9.15
CA LYS A 240 22.18 3.40 8.16
C LYS A 240 23.34 2.39 7.96
N LEU A 241 23.01 1.11 7.78
CA LEU A 241 23.98 0.00 7.65
C LEU A 241 24.04 -0.63 6.23
N GLY A 242 23.33 -0.06 5.26
CA GLY A 242 23.11 -0.66 3.94
C GLY A 242 21.79 -1.44 3.87
N ILE A 243 21.36 -1.70 2.64
CA ILE A 243 20.08 -2.33 2.29
C ILE A 243 20.09 -3.86 2.44
N ASP A 244 18.91 -4.48 2.55
CA ASP A 244 18.74 -5.93 2.43
C ASP A 244 18.51 -6.31 0.96
N GLU A 245 19.60 -6.58 0.24
CA GLU A 245 19.56 -6.95 -1.18
C GLU A 245 18.84 -8.28 -1.45
N GLU A 246 18.84 -9.22 -0.49
CA GLU A 246 18.12 -10.50 -0.64
C GLU A 246 16.60 -10.30 -0.56
N LEU A 247 16.13 -9.45 0.36
CA LEU A 247 14.71 -9.07 0.45
C LEU A 247 14.27 -8.32 -0.81
N VAL A 248 15.06 -7.33 -1.27
CA VAL A 248 14.74 -6.57 -2.49
C VAL A 248 14.71 -7.49 -3.73
N ALA A 249 15.63 -8.45 -3.85
CA ALA A 249 15.62 -9.43 -4.93
C ALA A 249 14.42 -10.39 -4.88
N LEU A 250 13.96 -10.76 -3.67
CA LEU A 250 12.72 -11.52 -3.49
C LEU A 250 11.53 -10.71 -4.01
N LEU A 251 11.40 -9.44 -3.62
CA LEU A 251 10.31 -8.55 -4.04
C LEU A 251 10.29 -8.33 -5.55
N GLY A 252 11.43 -7.96 -6.16
CA GLY A 252 11.52 -7.69 -7.61
C GLY A 252 11.17 -8.90 -8.47
N LYS A 253 11.51 -10.10 -7.99
CA LYS A 253 11.20 -11.37 -8.64
C LYS A 253 9.75 -11.85 -8.43
N HIS A 254 9.16 -11.58 -7.27
CA HIS A 254 7.92 -12.25 -6.84
C HIS A 254 6.71 -11.35 -6.59
N SER A 255 6.84 -10.02 -6.52
CA SER A 255 5.66 -9.16 -6.40
C SER A 255 4.89 -9.09 -7.73
N PRO A 256 3.57 -9.34 -7.75
CA PRO A 256 2.73 -9.18 -8.93
C PRO A 256 2.14 -7.77 -9.09
N ILE A 257 2.27 -6.91 -8.06
CA ILE A 257 1.78 -5.53 -7.99
C ILE A 257 2.94 -4.58 -7.60
N PRO A 258 2.78 -3.24 -7.69
CA PRO A 258 3.80 -2.30 -7.22
C PRO A 258 4.20 -2.58 -5.77
N VAL A 259 5.49 -2.39 -5.48
CA VAL A 259 6.05 -2.62 -4.14
C VAL A 259 7.13 -1.60 -3.83
N THR A 260 7.03 -0.98 -2.67
CA THR A 260 8.01 -0.04 -2.13
C THR A 260 8.82 -0.72 -1.04
N TYR A 261 10.14 -0.70 -1.16
CA TYR A 261 11.07 -1.12 -0.11
C TYR A 261 11.48 0.06 0.76
N ALA A 262 11.44 -0.13 2.08
CA ALA A 262 11.87 0.85 3.06
C ALA A 262 12.93 0.25 3.99
N GLY A 263 14.04 0.96 4.20
CA GLY A 263 15.09 0.60 5.15
C GLY A 263 16.50 0.56 4.57
N GLY A 264 17.50 0.57 5.47
CA GLY A 264 18.91 0.32 5.16
C GLY A 264 19.69 1.40 4.40
N VAL A 265 19.06 2.16 3.49
CA VAL A 265 19.71 3.13 2.58
C VAL A 265 20.64 4.12 3.32
N THR A 266 21.80 4.38 2.71
CA THR A 266 22.89 5.23 3.21
C THR A 266 23.46 6.19 2.18
N VAL A 267 23.62 5.74 0.92
CA VAL A 267 24.31 6.46 -0.16
C VAL A 267 23.55 6.29 -1.48
N MET A 268 23.75 7.19 -2.46
CA MET A 268 23.08 7.13 -3.77
C MET A 268 23.28 5.78 -4.50
N ALA A 269 24.43 5.12 -4.29
CA ALA A 269 24.70 3.80 -4.85
C ALA A 269 23.72 2.71 -4.35
N ASP A 270 23.07 2.89 -3.20
CA ASP A 270 22.06 1.97 -2.68
C ASP A 270 20.78 2.00 -3.53
N LEU A 271 20.46 3.13 -4.16
CA LEU A 271 19.29 3.26 -5.04
C LEU A 271 19.49 2.45 -6.33
N GLU A 272 20.70 2.49 -6.91
CA GLU A 272 21.07 1.63 -8.04
C GLU A 272 21.17 0.16 -7.62
N ARG A 273 21.64 -0.18 -6.40
CA ARG A 273 21.58 -1.56 -5.90
C ARG A 273 20.14 -2.06 -5.74
N ILE A 274 19.23 -1.25 -5.19
CA ILE A 274 17.79 -1.58 -5.11
C ILE A 274 17.22 -1.82 -6.51
N LYS A 275 17.50 -0.91 -7.45
CA LYS A 275 17.03 -1.01 -8.84
C LYS A 275 17.54 -2.26 -9.56
N VAL A 276 18.81 -2.64 -9.38
CA VAL A 276 19.38 -3.86 -9.96
C VAL A 276 18.81 -5.12 -9.30
N ALA A 277 18.87 -5.23 -7.97
CA ALA A 277 18.36 -6.40 -7.25
C ALA A 277 16.85 -6.58 -7.44
N GLY A 278 16.10 -5.48 -7.38
CA GLY A 278 14.66 -5.40 -7.58
C GLY A 278 14.21 -5.51 -9.04
N MET A 279 15.12 -5.79 -9.98
CA MET A 279 14.84 -5.98 -11.41
C MET A 279 14.16 -4.77 -12.09
N GLY A 280 14.32 -3.57 -11.54
CA GLY A 280 13.62 -2.35 -11.96
C GLY A 280 12.14 -2.28 -11.55
N ARG A 281 11.70 -3.10 -10.59
CA ARG A 281 10.28 -3.28 -10.19
C ARG A 281 9.98 -2.99 -8.72
N VAL A 282 10.97 -2.53 -7.95
CA VAL A 282 10.85 -2.25 -6.52
C VAL A 282 11.17 -0.78 -6.29
N ASP A 283 10.16 0.00 -5.91
CA ASP A 283 10.27 1.40 -5.51
C ASP A 283 11.05 1.53 -4.18
N VAL A 284 11.55 2.73 -3.87
CA VAL A 284 12.39 2.97 -2.69
C VAL A 284 11.90 4.15 -1.85
N THR A 285 11.80 3.95 -0.54
CA THR A 285 11.72 5.03 0.45
C THR A 285 13.09 5.28 1.09
N VAL A 286 13.44 6.55 1.24
CA VAL A 286 14.62 7.01 1.98
C VAL A 286 14.17 8.00 3.04
N GLY A 287 14.33 7.64 4.32
CA GLY A 287 14.12 8.53 5.46
C GLY A 287 15.44 9.09 5.97
N SER A 288 15.87 8.63 7.15
CA SER A 288 17.01 9.10 7.97
C SER A 288 18.33 9.43 7.24
N ALA A 289 18.58 8.90 6.05
CA ALA A 289 19.79 9.20 5.27
C ALA A 289 19.76 10.56 4.56
N LEU A 290 18.58 11.14 4.33
CA LEU A 290 18.40 12.44 3.67
C LEU A 290 18.77 13.62 4.57
N ASP A 291 19.36 14.65 3.99
CA ASP A 291 19.66 15.94 4.62
C ASP A 291 18.43 16.64 5.23
N ILE A 292 17.27 16.58 4.56
CA ILE A 292 15.98 17.06 5.10
C ILE A 292 15.55 16.35 6.40
N PHE A 293 16.20 15.23 6.73
CA PHE A 293 16.06 14.46 7.97
C PHE A 293 17.37 14.30 8.76
N GLY A 294 18.31 15.25 8.64
CA GLY A 294 19.57 15.25 9.39
C GLY A 294 20.57 14.16 8.97
N GLY A 295 20.43 13.64 7.76
CA GLY A 295 21.39 12.76 7.11
C GLY A 295 22.41 13.49 6.22
N ASN A 296 23.13 12.73 5.40
CA ASN A 296 24.24 13.20 4.57
C ASN A 296 23.98 13.07 3.06
N MET A 297 22.86 12.46 2.65
CA MET A 297 22.43 12.34 1.26
C MET A 297 21.60 13.57 0.91
N ALA A 298 21.95 14.32 -0.13
CA ALA A 298 21.15 15.45 -0.55
C ALA A 298 19.80 14.97 -1.12
N TYR A 299 18.68 15.44 -0.57
CA TYR A 299 17.34 15.12 -1.07
C TYR A 299 17.21 15.44 -2.57
N MET A 300 17.79 16.55 -3.03
CA MET A 300 17.76 16.95 -4.43
C MET A 300 18.52 16.00 -5.37
N ASP A 301 19.54 15.27 -4.90
CA ASP A 301 20.18 14.22 -5.69
C ASP A 301 19.25 13.02 -5.89
N VAL A 302 18.40 12.71 -4.90
CA VAL A 302 17.38 11.65 -4.96
C VAL A 302 16.22 12.03 -5.88
N VAL A 303 15.77 13.29 -5.83
CA VAL A 303 14.77 13.82 -6.78
C VAL A 303 15.33 13.78 -8.20
N ALA A 304 16.54 14.30 -8.43
CA ALA A 304 17.18 14.27 -9.74
C ALA A 304 17.41 12.83 -10.26
N TRP A 305 17.74 11.88 -9.38
CA TRP A 305 17.82 10.46 -9.71
C TRP A 305 16.45 9.87 -10.08
N HIS A 306 15.39 10.19 -9.34
CA HIS A 306 14.04 9.72 -9.63
C HIS A 306 13.55 10.22 -11.00
N SER A 307 13.70 11.51 -11.30
CA SER A 307 13.31 12.08 -12.60
C SER A 307 14.04 11.42 -13.79
N GLN A 308 15.27 10.96 -13.59
CA GLN A 308 16.01 10.20 -14.61
C GLN A 308 15.38 8.83 -14.88
N GLN A 309 14.76 8.17 -13.91
CA GLN A 309 14.15 6.85 -14.13
C GLN A 309 12.89 6.96 -15.01
N GLU A 310 12.06 7.97 -14.78
CA GLU A 310 10.84 8.19 -15.56
C GLU A 310 11.16 8.54 -17.02
N ALA A 311 12.25 9.27 -17.27
CA ALA A 311 12.73 9.62 -18.62
C ALA A 311 13.11 8.40 -19.51
N PHE A 312 13.34 7.22 -18.93
CA PHE A 312 13.55 5.97 -19.68
C PHE A 312 12.26 5.19 -19.97
N THR A 313 11.09 5.73 -19.60
CA THR A 313 9.78 5.09 -19.82
C THR A 313 9.09 5.64 -21.08
N VAL A 314 9.51 5.16 -22.25
CA VAL A 314 8.95 5.53 -23.57
C VAL A 314 8.74 4.28 -24.44
#